data_AF-Q48642-F1
#
_entry.id   AF-Q48642-F1
#
_cell.length_a   1.000
_cell.length_b   1.000
_cell.length_c   1.000
_cell.angle_alpha   90.00
_cell.angle_beta   90.00
_cell.angle_gamma   90.00
#
_symmetry.space_group_name_H-M   'P 1'
#
loop_
_entity.id
_entity.type
_entity.pdbx_description
1 polymer ?
#
loop_
_entity_poly.entity_id
_entity_poly.type
_entity_poly.pdbx_seq_one_letter_code
_entity_poly.pdbx_strand_id
1 'polypeptide(L)' 'MKTVIITGASNGMGYEAAKVFASKGWKVFAGARRVEKIPT' A
#
# COMPACT_ATOMS: atom_id res chain seq x y z
N MET A 1 10.08 -10.68 9.62
CA MET A 1 8.98 -9.78 9.20
C MET A 1 9.35 -9.18 7.85
N LYS A 2 8.51 -9.35 6.82
CA LYS A 2 8.78 -8.79 5.48
C LYS A 2 8.21 -7.37 5.40
N THR A 3 8.92 -6.48 4.71
CA THR A 3 8.57 -5.07 4.57
C THR A 3 8.55 -4.68 3.09
N VAL A 4 7.55 -3.89 2.69
CA VAL A 4 7.43 -3.37 1.32
C VAL A 4 7.09 -1.88 1.35
N ILE A 5 7.63 -1.13 0.39
CA ILE A 5 7.29 0.27 0.13
C ILE A 5 6.56 0.34 -1.21
N ILE A 6 5.41 0.99 -1.26
CA ILE A 6 4.57 1.12 -2.45
C ILE A 6 4.32 2.60 -2.72
N THR A 7 4.79 3.08 -3.87
CA THR A 7 4.49 4.43 -4.38
C THR A 7 3.30 4.39 -5.32
N GLY A 8 2.48 5.45 -5.36
CA GLY A 8 1.27 5.48 -6.18
C GLY A 8 0.11 4.68 -5.57
N ALA A 9 0.09 4.50 -4.25
CA ALA A 9 -0.90 3.69 -3.54
C ALA A 9 -2.32 4.31 -3.43
N SER A 10 -2.58 5.44 -4.11
CA SER A 10 -3.87 6.15 -4.02
C SER A 10 -4.98 5.57 -4.91
N ASN A 11 -4.65 4.70 -5.86
CA ASN A 11 -5.59 4.03 -6.77
C ASN A 11 -4.91 2.89 -7.55
N GLY A 12 -5.70 2.16 -8.34
CA GLY A 12 -5.21 1.18 -9.32
C GLY A 12 -4.35 0.08 -8.70
N MET A 13 -3.31 -0.33 -9.42
CA MET A 13 -2.44 -1.45 -9.01
C MET A 13 -1.73 -1.18 -7.68
N GLY A 14 -1.29 0.05 -7.41
CA GLY A 14 -0.61 0.38 -6.15
C GLY A 14 -1.52 0.22 -4.93
N TYR A 15 -2.79 0.61 -5.08
CA TYR A 15 -3.81 0.48 -4.04
C TYR A 15 -4.11 -1.01 -3.73
N GLU A 16 -4.37 -1.82 -4.76
CA GLU A 16 -4.65 -3.25 -4.57
C GLU A 16 -3.41 -4.01 -4.08
N ALA A 17 -2.21 -3.65 -4.55
CA ALA A 17 -0.97 -4.23 -4.05
C ALA A 17 -0.80 -3.99 -2.53
N ALA A 18 -1.07 -2.77 -2.05
CA ALA A 18 -1.00 -2.45 -0.62
C ALA A 18 -1.90 -3.38 0.21
N LYS A 19 -3.14 -3.60 -0.24
CA LYS A 19 -4.09 -4.51 0.42
C LYS A 19 -3.62 -5.97 0.40
N VAL A 20 -3.10 -6.44 -0.74
CA VAL A 20 -2.60 -7.82 -0.89
C VAL A 20 -1.38 -8.08 -0.01
N PHE A 21 -0.45 -7.13 0.11
CA PHE A 21 0.71 -7.31 0.98
C PHE A 21 0.34 -7.20 2.47
N ALA A 22 -0.58 -6.29 2.82
CA ALA A 22 -1.10 -6.20 4.18
C ALA A 22 -1.82 -7.50 4.59
N SER A 23 -2.65 -8.08 3.72
CA SER A 23 -3.37 -9.34 4.01
C SER A 23 -2.44 -10.55 4.18
N LYS A 24 -1.23 -10.49 3.62
CA LYS A 24 -0.17 -11.48 3.83
C LYS A 24 0.62 -11.26 5.13
N GLY A 25 0.27 -10.25 5.94
CA GLY A 25 0.93 -9.92 7.20
C GLY A 25 2.25 -9.17 7.04
N TRP A 26 2.47 -8.50 5.90
CA TRP A 26 3.69 -7.72 5.67
C TRP A 26 3.55 -6.33 6.27
N LYS A 27 4.67 -5.72 6.66
CA LYS A 27 4.71 -4.30 6.99
C LYS A 27 4.71 -3.49 5.70
N VAL A 28 3.63 -2.76 5.44
CA VAL A 28 3.46 -1.96 4.21
C VAL A 28 3.65 -0.49 4.53
N PHE A 29 4.57 0.17 3.82
CA PHE A 29 4.65 1.62 3.76
C PHE A 29 4.08 2.08 2.42
N ALA A 30 3.01 2.84 2.44
CA ALA A 30 2.35 3.32 1.24
C ALA A 30 2.51 4.83 1.10
N GLY A 31 2.86 5.29 -0.10
CA GLY A 31 3.05 6.70 -0.42
C GLY A 31 2.31 7.11 -1.69
N ALA A 32 1.62 8.23 -1.64
CA ALA A 32 0.96 8.85 -2.79
C ALA A 32 0.75 10.35 -2.53
N ARG A 33 0.45 11.12 -3.59
CA ARG A 33 0.10 12.55 -3.47
C ARG A 33 -1.22 12.78 -2.70
N ARG A 34 -2.17 11.86 -2.86
CA ARG A 34 -3.49 11.86 -2.21
C ARG A 34 -3.49 10.78 -1.13
N VAL A 35 -2.94 11.12 0.04
CA VAL A 35 -2.73 10.19 1.17
C VAL A 35 -4.05 9.70 1.76
N GLU A 36 -5.10 10.51 1.71
CA GLU A 36 -6.45 10.19 2.15
C GLU A 36 -7.11 9.05 1.34
N LYS A 37 -6.55 8.71 0.17
CA LYS A 37 -7.01 7.60 -0.67
C LYS A 37 -6.20 6.31 -0.48
N ILE A 38 -5.20 6.31 0.40
CA ILE A 38 -4.41 5.10 0.71
C ILE A 38 -5.24 4.19 1.63
N PRO A 39 -5.31 2.88 1.37
CA PRO A 39 -6.02 1.97 2.25
C PRO A 39 -5.26 1.82 3.58
N THR A 40 -5.98 1.96 4.69
CA THR A 40 -5.49 1.78 6.06
C THR A 40 -5.77 0.38 6.59
#